data_AF-A0A1R1M9W1-F1
#
_entry.id   AF-A0A1R1M9W1-F1
#
_cell.length_a   1.000
_cell.length_b   1.000
_cell.length_c   1.000
_cell.angle_alpha   90.00
_cell.angle_beta   90.00
_cell.angle_gamma   90.00
#
_symmetry.space_group_name_H-M   'P 1'
#
loop_
_entity.id
_entity.type
_entity.pdbx_description
1 polymer ?
#
loop_
_entity_poly.entity_id
_entity_poly.type
_entity_poly.pdbx_seq_one_letter_code
_entity_poly.pdbx_strand_id
1 'polypeptide(L)'
;MSYLKKRHNTWYARLGVPQSVRPILRRNEFVRSLQTTSRSVAARRAVAYVAEWKETIALALSTDELKKEAKWWRRAFLSAQSEERKALALDLISDKAHSYISRDRPEDAERFHGLAMGLIVDLDDYIEAWRDYRLNEVSEKEANVAMKRVERMAERFKESSKVSRKEVWFYPDLSDT
;
A
#
# COMPACT_ATOMS: atom_id res chain seq x y z
N MET A 1 -5.16 17.50 4.54
CA MET A 1 -6.31 17.18 5.44
C MET A 1 -5.75 16.58 6.73
N SER A 2 -6.23 16.98 7.92
CA SER A 2 -5.73 16.37 9.17
C SER A 2 -6.48 15.08 9.48
N TYR A 3 -5.76 13.97 9.60
CA TYR A 3 -6.31 12.67 10.01
C TYR A 3 -6.62 12.57 11.51
N LEU A 4 -6.45 13.67 12.26
CA LEU A 4 -6.66 13.72 13.70
C LEU A 4 -7.99 14.40 14.05
N LYS A 5 -8.75 13.78 14.96
CA LYS A 5 -9.93 14.39 15.58
C LYS A 5 -9.82 14.29 17.09
N LYS A 6 -9.91 15.43 17.79
CA LYS A 6 -10.01 15.44 19.25
C LYS A 6 -11.46 15.18 19.66
N ARG A 7 -11.69 14.25 20.58
CA ARG A 7 -12.97 14.07 21.27
C ARG A 7 -12.71 14.09 22.77
N HIS A 8 -13.31 15.04 23.48
CA HIS A 8 -12.99 15.34 24.88
C HIS A 8 -11.47 15.53 25.06
N ASN A 9 -10.84 14.73 25.92
CA ASN A 9 -9.40 14.80 26.17
C ASN A 9 -8.58 13.81 25.32
N THR A 10 -9.19 13.04 24.42
CA THR A 10 -8.49 11.97 23.69
C THR A 10 -8.45 12.25 22.19
N TRP A 11 -7.29 12.02 21.58
CA TRP A 11 -7.12 12.07 20.13
C TRP A 11 -7.54 10.77 19.45
N TYR A 12 -8.13 10.89 18.27
CA TYR A 12 -8.55 9.80 17.40
C TYR A 12 -7.96 9.99 16.01
N ALA A 13 -7.57 8.90 15.36
CA ALA A 13 -7.33 8.89 13.92
C ALA A 13 -8.67 8.71 13.19
N ARG A 14 -8.84 9.39 12.06
CA ARG A 14 -10.00 9.28 11.17
C ARG A 14 -9.58 9.25 9.69
N LEU A 15 -10.27 8.43 8.90
CA LEU A 15 -10.18 8.45 7.45
C LEU A 15 -11.56 8.17 6.83
N GLY A 16 -12.02 9.03 5.92
CA GLY A 16 -13.28 8.83 5.22
C GLY A 16 -13.18 7.70 4.19
N VAL A 17 -14.21 6.86 4.12
CA VAL A 17 -14.29 5.77 3.13
C VAL A 17 -15.01 6.29 1.88
N PRO A 18 -14.41 6.19 0.67
CA PRO A 18 -15.04 6.59 -0.59
C PRO A 18 -16.35 5.85 -0.83
N GLN A 19 -17.34 6.53 -1.43
CA GLN A 19 -18.70 5.99 -1.60
C GLN A 19 -18.72 4.65 -2.34
N SER A 20 -17.85 4.48 -3.34
CA SER A 20 -17.71 3.26 -4.15
C SER A 20 -17.37 2.01 -3.35
N VAL A 21 -16.60 2.14 -2.25
CA VAL A 21 -16.17 0.99 -1.42
C VAL A 21 -16.96 0.83 -0.12
N ARG A 22 -17.87 1.75 0.21
CA ARG A 22 -18.73 1.61 1.40
C ARG A 22 -19.55 0.32 1.41
N PRO A 23 -20.13 -0.17 0.28
CA PRO A 23 -20.85 -1.44 0.27
C PRO A 23 -19.95 -2.64 0.61
N ILE A 24 -18.68 -2.60 0.19
CA ILE A 24 -17.69 -3.65 0.40
C ILE A 24 -17.20 -3.63 1.86
N LEU A 25 -16.76 -2.46 2.33
CA LEU A 25 -16.16 -2.28 3.67
C LEU A 25 -17.21 -2.12 4.79
N ARG A 26 -18.48 -1.95 4.43
CA ARG A 26 -19.64 -1.75 5.33
C ARG A 26 -19.43 -0.63 6.35
N ARG A 27 -18.69 0.42 5.98
CA ARG A 27 -18.32 1.55 6.85
C ARG A 27 -18.21 2.86 6.08
N ASN A 28 -18.56 3.97 6.73
CA ASN A 28 -18.47 5.33 6.17
C ASN A 28 -17.15 6.03 6.47
N GLU A 29 -16.56 5.75 7.64
CA GLU A 29 -15.25 6.25 8.04
C GLU A 29 -14.55 5.18 8.90
N PHE A 30 -13.22 5.12 8.79
CA PHE A 30 -12.39 4.47 9.78
C PHE A 30 -12.12 5.44 10.92
N VAL A 31 -12.27 4.97 12.16
CA VAL A 31 -12.00 5.75 13.37
C VAL A 31 -11.34 4.85 14.40
N ARG A 32 -10.26 5.33 15.02
CA ARG A 32 -9.59 4.60 16.11
C ARG A 32 -9.04 5.57 17.15
N SER A 33 -9.24 5.22 18.43
CA SER A 33 -8.67 5.98 19.55
C SER A 33 -7.15 5.85 19.53
N LEU A 34 -6.46 6.96 19.67
CA LEU A 34 -5.00 7.02 19.80
C LEU A 34 -4.55 6.98 21.25
N GLN A 35 -5.51 6.94 22.20
CA GLN A 35 -5.28 6.80 23.65
C GLN A 35 -4.21 7.78 24.16
N THR A 36 -4.30 9.04 23.73
CA THR A 36 -3.38 10.10 24.15
C THR A 36 -4.08 11.45 24.13
N THR A 37 -3.67 12.33 25.04
CA THR A 37 -4.07 13.74 25.12
C THR A 37 -3.09 14.64 24.32
N SER A 38 -1.88 14.15 24.05
CA SER A 38 -0.83 14.87 23.33
C SER A 38 -1.01 14.79 21.82
N ARG A 39 -1.03 15.96 21.17
CA ARG A 39 -1.20 16.08 19.71
C ARG A 39 -0.01 15.51 18.94
N SER A 40 1.22 15.68 19.41
CA SER A 40 2.42 15.17 18.70
C SER A 40 2.46 13.64 18.73
N VAL A 41 2.18 13.04 19.90
CA VAL A 41 2.10 11.59 20.06
C VAL A 41 0.95 11.04 19.22
N ALA A 42 -0.19 11.74 19.18
CA ALA A 42 -1.32 11.38 18.34
C ALA A 42 -0.94 11.38 16.85
N ALA A 43 -0.27 12.43 16.36
CA ALA A 43 0.15 12.54 14.97
C ALA A 43 1.03 11.34 14.57
N ARG A 44 2.04 11.01 15.38
CA ARG A 44 2.91 9.86 15.14
C ARG A 44 2.16 8.53 15.11
N ARG A 45 1.23 8.30 16.05
CA ARG A 45 0.41 7.07 16.10
C ARG A 45 -0.58 6.98 14.94
N ALA A 46 -1.11 8.11 14.47
CA ALA A 46 -2.10 8.12 13.40
C ALA A 46 -1.53 7.67 12.05
N VAL A 47 -0.24 7.91 11.78
CA VAL A 47 0.41 7.54 10.51
C VAL A 47 0.21 6.06 10.19
N ALA A 48 0.52 5.16 11.14
CA ALA A 48 0.39 3.73 10.94
C ALA A 48 -1.05 3.29 10.63
N TYR A 49 -2.03 3.82 11.36
CA TYR A 49 -3.44 3.48 11.13
C TYR A 49 -3.96 4.03 9.80
N VAL A 50 -3.58 5.25 9.44
CA VAL A 50 -4.01 5.85 8.17
C VAL A 50 -3.43 5.09 6.99
N ALA A 51 -2.16 4.66 7.06
CA ALA A 51 -1.54 3.83 6.04
C ALA A 51 -2.29 2.49 5.87
N GLU A 52 -2.58 1.79 6.97
CA GLU A 52 -3.35 0.54 6.97
C GLU A 52 -4.75 0.73 6.33
N TRP A 53 -5.44 1.81 6.67
CA TRP A 53 -6.77 2.09 6.14
C TRP A 53 -6.75 2.45 4.65
N LYS A 54 -5.73 3.17 4.19
CA LYS A 54 -5.55 3.47 2.76
C LYS A 54 -5.29 2.22 1.96
N GLU A 55 -4.42 1.34 2.45
CA GLU A 55 -4.19 0.05 1.81
C GLU A 55 -5.48 -0.77 1.75
N THR A 56 -6.27 -0.77 2.82
CA THR A 56 -7.56 -1.47 2.86
C THR A 56 -8.56 -0.91 1.84
N ILE A 57 -8.60 0.41 1.66
CA ILE A 57 -9.44 1.06 0.63
C ILE A 57 -8.95 0.71 -0.77
N ALA A 58 -7.64 0.79 -1.02
CA ALA A 58 -7.04 0.47 -2.31
C ALA A 58 -7.29 -0.99 -2.70
N LEU A 59 -7.16 -1.91 -1.74
CA LEU A 59 -7.51 -3.33 -1.93
C LEU A 59 -8.98 -3.54 -2.24
N ALA A 60 -9.89 -2.83 -1.56
CA ALA A 60 -11.32 -2.92 -1.81
C ALA A 60 -11.72 -2.36 -3.19
N LEU A 61 -11.00 -1.35 -3.69
CA LEU A 61 -11.18 -0.80 -5.03
C LEU A 61 -10.61 -1.68 -6.13
N SER A 62 -9.61 -2.52 -5.81
CA SER A 62 -8.95 -3.34 -6.80
C SER A 62 -9.89 -4.40 -7.38
N THR A 63 -9.83 -4.63 -8.68
CA THR A 63 -10.49 -5.76 -9.36
C THR A 63 -9.57 -6.97 -9.49
N ASP A 64 -8.33 -6.86 -9.00
CA ASP A 64 -7.32 -7.89 -9.11
C ASP A 64 -7.38 -8.85 -7.92
N GLU A 65 -8.09 -9.96 -8.12
CA GLU A 65 -8.29 -10.98 -7.09
C GLU A 65 -6.98 -11.68 -6.69
N LEU A 66 -6.05 -11.86 -7.63
CA LEU A 66 -4.74 -12.43 -7.33
C LEU A 66 -3.96 -11.53 -6.39
N LYS A 67 -3.95 -10.22 -6.66
CA LYS A 67 -3.30 -9.24 -5.78
C LYS A 67 -3.95 -9.20 -4.40
N LYS A 68 -5.29 -9.23 -4.32
CA LYS A 68 -6.00 -9.28 -3.03
C LYS A 68 -5.60 -10.50 -2.22
N GLU A 69 -5.58 -11.67 -2.86
CA GLU A 69 -5.19 -12.91 -2.22
C GLU A 69 -3.73 -12.83 -1.76
N ALA A 70 -2.79 -12.47 -2.64
CA ALA A 70 -1.37 -12.36 -2.30
C ALA A 70 -1.12 -11.38 -1.13
N LYS A 71 -1.79 -10.22 -1.10
CA LYS A 71 -1.69 -9.28 0.03
C LYS A 71 -2.26 -9.83 1.33
N TRP A 72 -3.32 -10.64 1.27
CA TRP A 72 -3.82 -11.35 2.45
C TRP A 72 -2.77 -12.32 3.01
N TRP A 73 -2.15 -13.12 2.14
CA TRP A 73 -1.06 -14.03 2.52
C TRP A 73 0.14 -13.29 3.09
N ARG A 74 0.54 -12.16 2.49
CA ARG A 74 1.60 -11.29 3.00
C ARG A 74 1.31 -10.82 4.43
N ARG A 75 0.07 -10.38 4.71
CA ARG A 75 -0.34 -9.95 6.06
C ARG A 75 -0.29 -11.10 7.05
N ALA A 76 -0.72 -12.31 6.65
CA ALA A 76 -0.61 -13.50 7.49
C ALA A 76 0.86 -13.82 7.82
N PHE A 77 1.75 -13.79 6.82
CA PHE A 77 3.18 -13.97 7.00
C PHE A 77 3.80 -12.91 7.94
N LEU A 78 3.55 -11.62 7.70
CA LEU A 78 4.11 -10.53 8.50
C LEU A 78 3.56 -10.47 9.94
N SER A 79 2.37 -11.00 10.19
CA SER A 79 1.74 -11.05 11.52
C SER A 79 2.07 -12.31 12.32
N ALA A 80 2.80 -13.26 11.72
CA ALA A 80 3.24 -14.48 12.38
C ALA A 80 4.18 -14.15 13.56
N GLN A 81 3.83 -14.66 14.74
CA GLN A 81 4.49 -14.33 16.01
C GLN A 81 5.75 -15.16 16.31
N SER A 82 6.03 -16.20 15.51
CA SER A 82 7.18 -17.08 15.69
C SER A 82 7.80 -17.45 14.35
N GLU A 83 9.05 -17.89 14.37
CA GLU A 83 9.78 -18.26 13.16
C GLU A 83 9.22 -19.53 12.53
N GLU A 84 8.73 -20.48 13.32
CA GLU A 84 8.05 -21.70 12.83
C GLU A 84 6.76 -21.34 12.09
N ARG A 85 5.98 -20.38 12.61
CA ARG A 85 4.78 -19.90 11.92
C ARG A 85 5.11 -19.16 10.63
N LYS A 86 6.22 -18.43 10.58
CA LYS A 86 6.69 -17.81 9.34
C LYS A 86 7.11 -18.87 8.33
N ALA A 87 7.89 -19.87 8.73
CA ALA A 87 8.30 -20.98 7.88
C ALA A 87 7.07 -21.69 7.29
N LEU A 88 6.09 -22.03 8.12
CA LEU A 88 4.83 -22.61 7.65
C LEU A 88 4.09 -21.69 6.67
N ALA A 89 4.04 -20.39 6.93
CA ALA A 89 3.41 -19.44 6.02
C ALA A 89 4.16 -19.36 4.67
N LEU A 90 5.50 -19.46 4.66
CA LEU A 90 6.31 -19.51 3.45
C LEU A 90 6.02 -20.77 2.62
N ASP A 91 5.93 -21.92 3.28
CA ASP A 91 5.60 -23.19 2.62
C ASP A 91 4.21 -23.10 1.99
N LEU A 92 3.21 -22.61 2.72
CA LEU A 92 1.85 -22.45 2.20
C LEU A 92 1.77 -21.43 1.05
N ILE A 93 2.54 -20.34 1.10
CA ILE A 93 2.66 -19.39 -0.02
C ILE A 93 3.25 -20.09 -1.25
N SER A 94 4.28 -20.91 -1.06
CA SER A 94 4.94 -21.67 -2.13
C SER A 94 4.02 -22.70 -2.75
N ASP A 95 3.30 -23.47 -1.93
CA ASP A 95 2.29 -24.44 -2.37
C ASP A 95 1.16 -23.77 -3.15
N LYS A 96 0.68 -22.62 -2.65
CA LYS A 96 -0.35 -21.84 -3.34
C LYS A 96 0.17 -21.32 -4.68
N ALA A 97 1.40 -20.82 -4.75
CA ALA A 97 2.01 -20.42 -6.02
C ALA A 97 2.10 -21.61 -6.99
N HIS A 98 2.54 -22.78 -6.51
CA HIS A 98 2.63 -24.00 -7.31
C HIS A 98 1.28 -24.43 -7.89
N SER A 99 0.18 -24.19 -7.17
CA SER A 99 -1.18 -24.47 -7.68
C SER A 99 -1.55 -23.70 -8.96
N TYR A 100 -0.94 -22.53 -9.21
CA TYR A 100 -1.12 -21.82 -10.47
C TYR A 100 -0.28 -22.44 -11.59
N ILE A 101 0.92 -22.93 -11.30
CA ILE A 101 1.76 -23.68 -12.25
C ILE A 101 1.02 -24.93 -12.73
N SER A 102 0.42 -25.70 -11.80
CA SER A 102 -0.35 -26.90 -12.14
C SER A 102 -1.59 -26.60 -13.02
N ARG A 103 -2.01 -25.33 -13.09
CA ARG A 103 -3.13 -24.86 -13.92
C ARG A 103 -2.65 -24.15 -15.19
N ASP A 104 -1.38 -24.32 -15.57
CA ASP A 104 -0.74 -23.69 -16.72
C ASP A 104 -0.77 -22.15 -16.66
N ARG A 105 -0.60 -21.59 -15.46
CA ARG A 105 -0.56 -20.15 -15.19
C ARG A 105 0.74 -19.75 -14.47
N PRO A 106 1.91 -19.95 -15.10
CA PRO A 106 3.21 -19.70 -14.46
C PRO A 106 3.43 -18.21 -14.13
N GLU A 107 2.95 -17.29 -14.96
CA GLU A 107 3.06 -15.85 -14.69
C GLU A 107 2.28 -15.43 -13.43
N ASP A 108 1.11 -16.05 -13.20
CA ASP A 108 0.33 -15.81 -11.99
C ASP A 108 0.99 -16.43 -10.76
N ALA A 109 1.66 -17.58 -10.90
CA ALA A 109 2.45 -18.17 -9.82
C ALA A 109 3.56 -17.22 -9.37
N GLU A 110 4.35 -16.71 -10.32
CA GLU A 110 5.44 -15.78 -10.06
C GLU A 110 4.92 -14.47 -9.45
N ARG A 111 3.87 -13.90 -10.04
CA ARG A 111 3.27 -12.65 -9.57
C ARG A 111 2.66 -12.80 -8.17
N PHE A 112 1.93 -13.88 -7.92
CA PHE A 112 1.35 -14.18 -6.60
C PHE A 112 2.45 -14.30 -5.55
N HIS A 113 3.46 -15.15 -5.81
CA HIS A 113 4.58 -15.36 -4.89
C HIS A 113 5.33 -14.04 -4.62
N GLY A 114 5.65 -13.30 -5.69
CA GLY A 114 6.34 -12.02 -5.58
C GLY A 114 5.56 -10.98 -4.75
N LEU A 115 4.24 -10.87 -4.96
CA LEU A 115 3.38 -9.97 -4.18
C LEU A 115 3.25 -10.43 -2.71
N ALA A 116 3.09 -11.74 -2.48
CA ALA A 116 2.93 -12.32 -1.14
C ALA A 116 4.21 -12.17 -0.30
N MET A 117 5.36 -12.35 -0.93
CA MET A 117 6.68 -12.18 -0.32
C MET A 117 7.11 -10.71 -0.20
N GLY A 118 6.39 -9.80 -0.87
CA GLY A 118 6.75 -8.38 -0.93
C GLY A 118 7.95 -8.06 -1.81
N LEU A 119 8.33 -8.97 -2.71
CA LEU A 119 9.33 -8.77 -3.75
C LEU A 119 8.78 -7.90 -4.90
N ILE A 120 7.46 -8.00 -5.11
CA ILE A 120 6.70 -7.12 -5.99
C ILE A 120 5.88 -6.18 -5.12
N VAL A 121 5.97 -4.89 -5.41
CA VAL A 121 5.21 -3.85 -4.72
C VAL A 121 4.36 -3.08 -5.72
N ASP A 122 3.19 -2.64 -5.28
CA ASP A 122 2.42 -1.67 -6.05
C ASP A 122 2.99 -0.27 -5.79
N LEU A 123 3.33 0.45 -6.84
CA LEU A 123 3.94 1.78 -6.71
C LEU A 123 2.97 2.78 -6.08
N ASP A 124 1.66 2.63 -6.30
CA ASP A 124 0.63 3.51 -5.73
C ASP A 124 0.66 3.50 -4.19
N ASP A 125 1.05 2.38 -3.58
CA ASP A 125 1.13 2.24 -2.13
C ASP A 125 2.19 3.17 -1.50
N TYR A 126 3.19 3.62 -2.28
CA TYR A 126 4.34 4.39 -1.80
C TYR A 126 4.33 5.87 -2.20
N ILE A 127 3.44 6.27 -3.12
CA ILE A 127 3.36 7.65 -3.65
C ILE A 127 3.21 8.68 -2.54
N GLU A 128 2.30 8.45 -1.59
CA GLU A 128 2.04 9.42 -0.52
C GLU A 128 3.18 9.47 0.51
N ALA A 129 3.77 8.32 0.85
CA ALA A 129 4.93 8.29 1.74
C ALA A 129 6.11 9.05 1.12
N TRP A 130 6.31 8.89 -0.19
CA TRP A 130 7.33 9.63 -0.94
C TRP A 130 7.00 11.14 -1.02
N ARG A 131 5.72 11.51 -1.18
CA ARG A 131 5.27 12.90 -1.11
C ARG A 131 5.64 13.57 0.21
N ASP A 132 5.30 12.91 1.31
CA ASP A 132 5.54 13.42 2.67
C ASP A 132 7.04 13.55 2.93
N TYR A 133 7.84 12.57 2.47
CA TYR A 133 9.30 12.68 2.48
C TYR A 133 9.77 13.91 1.70
N ARG A 134 9.28 14.10 0.47
CA ARG A 134 9.70 15.19 -0.41
C ARG A 134 9.32 16.56 0.12
N LEU A 135 8.15 16.69 0.76
CA LEU A 135 7.70 17.93 1.41
C LEU A 135 8.58 18.36 2.60
N ASN A 136 9.40 17.45 3.16
CA ASN A 136 10.39 17.82 4.19
C ASN A 136 11.69 18.38 3.60
N GLU A 137 11.95 18.17 2.30
CA GLU A 137 13.18 18.59 1.63
C GLU A 137 13.01 19.84 0.78
N VAL A 138 11.84 20.00 0.15
CA VAL A 138 11.59 21.04 -0.86
C VAL A 138 10.26 21.75 -0.63
N SER A 139 10.05 22.86 -1.33
CA SER A 139 8.78 23.59 -1.26
C SER A 139 7.59 22.74 -1.73
N GLU A 140 6.38 23.08 -1.27
CA GLU A 140 5.16 22.38 -1.69
C GLU A 140 4.98 22.40 -3.21
N LYS A 141 5.36 23.51 -3.87
CA LYS A 141 5.31 23.62 -5.34
C LYS A 141 6.23 22.59 -6.00
N GLU A 142 7.48 22.48 -5.56
CA GLU A 142 8.46 21.55 -6.12
C GLU A 142 8.08 20.09 -5.85
N ALA A 143 7.62 19.80 -4.63
CA ALA A 143 7.10 18.48 -4.29
C ALA A 143 5.93 18.11 -5.22
N ASN A 144 4.94 18.99 -5.39
CA ASN A 144 3.78 18.71 -6.25
C ASN A 144 4.15 18.55 -7.73
N VAL A 145 5.17 19.25 -8.25
CA VAL A 145 5.68 19.03 -9.62
C VAL A 145 6.29 17.64 -9.76
N ALA A 146 7.12 17.23 -8.78
CA ALA A 146 7.75 15.93 -8.78
C ALA A 146 6.72 14.79 -8.59
N MET A 147 5.68 15.02 -7.78
CA MET A 147 4.55 14.10 -7.58
C MET A 147 3.86 13.73 -8.88
N LYS A 148 3.55 14.73 -9.73
CA LYS A 148 2.91 14.47 -11.02
C LYS A 148 3.73 13.53 -11.91
N ARG A 149 5.06 13.53 -11.79
CA ARG A 149 5.94 12.63 -12.53
C ARG A 149 5.86 11.20 -11.98
N VAL A 150 5.90 11.06 -10.66
CA VAL A 150 5.80 9.77 -9.97
C VAL A 150 4.41 9.14 -10.17
N GLU A 151 3.34 9.93 -10.13
CA GLU A 151 1.98 9.47 -10.41
C GLU A 151 1.88 8.91 -11.83
N ARG A 152 2.39 9.63 -12.85
CA ARG A 152 2.44 9.10 -14.23
C ARG A 152 3.26 7.80 -14.35
N MET A 153 4.36 7.70 -13.61
CA MET A 153 5.17 6.49 -13.58
C MET A 153 4.38 5.32 -12.98
N ALA A 154 3.68 5.53 -11.87
CA ALA A 154 2.89 4.49 -11.21
C ALA A 154 1.66 4.08 -12.03
N GLU A 155 1.01 5.03 -12.71
CA GLU A 155 -0.07 4.74 -13.66
C GLU A 155 0.41 3.80 -14.78
N ARG A 156 1.63 4.01 -15.28
CA ARG A 156 2.23 3.19 -16.34
C ARG A 156 2.75 1.85 -15.81
N PHE A 157 3.46 1.88 -14.70
CA PHE A 157 4.13 0.74 -14.09
C PHE A 157 3.52 0.50 -12.71
N LYS A 158 2.30 -0.04 -12.69
CA LYS A 158 1.59 -0.30 -11.43
C LYS A 158 2.41 -1.12 -10.44
N GLU A 159 3.21 -2.07 -10.95
CA GLU A 159 4.04 -2.95 -10.13
C GLU A 159 5.53 -2.75 -10.42
N SER A 160 6.35 -2.86 -9.38
CA SER A 160 7.81 -2.75 -9.50
C SER A 160 8.41 -3.74 -10.49
N SER A 161 7.82 -4.94 -10.63
CA SER A 161 8.25 -5.98 -11.59
C SER A 161 8.07 -5.56 -13.05
N LYS A 162 7.22 -4.57 -13.32
CA LYS A 162 6.99 -4.04 -14.66
C LYS A 162 7.90 -2.86 -15.00
N VAL A 163 8.70 -2.37 -14.06
CA VAL A 163 9.66 -1.29 -14.30
C VAL A 163 10.93 -1.88 -14.92
N SER A 164 11.21 -1.55 -16.18
CA SER A 164 12.48 -1.92 -16.82
C SER A 164 13.38 -0.70 -17.05
N ARG A 165 14.70 -0.89 -16.91
CA ARG A 165 15.70 0.17 -17.16
C ARG A 165 15.57 0.77 -18.56
N LYS A 166 15.28 -0.09 -19.56
CA LYS A 166 15.08 0.33 -20.94
C LYS A 166 13.87 1.28 -21.03
N GLU A 167 12.72 0.89 -20.50
CA GLU A 167 11.49 1.69 -20.62
C GLU A 167 11.54 2.99 -19.82
N VAL A 168 12.24 3.01 -18.67
CA VAL A 168 12.48 4.25 -17.91
C VAL A 168 13.37 5.23 -18.69
N TRP A 169 14.39 4.72 -19.40
CA TRP A 169 15.34 5.55 -20.15
C TRP A 169 14.75 6.12 -21.45
N PHE A 170 13.76 5.45 -22.03
CA PHE A 170 13.08 5.87 -23.26
C PHE A 170 11.85 6.76 -23.00
N TYR A 171 11.65 7.30 -21.80
CA TYR A 171 10.49 8.13 -21.46
C TYR A 171 10.85 9.62 -21.37
N PRO A 172 10.60 10.43 -22.42
CA PRO A 172 11.06 11.82 -22.50
C PRO A 172 10.51 12.72 -21.39
N ASP A 173 9.24 12.52 -21.00
CA ASP A 173 8.54 13.34 -20.00
C ASP A 173 9.06 13.14 -18.55
N LEU A 174 9.92 12.15 -18.32
CA LEU A 174 10.63 11.94 -17.06
C LEU A 174 12.07 12.48 -17.11
N SER A 175 12.63 12.66 -18.31
CA SER A 175 14.00 13.12 -18.56
C SER A 175 14.15 14.61 -18.88
N ASP A 176 13.06 15.36 -19.01
CA ASP A 176 13.14 16.82 -19.25
C ASP A 176 13.69 17.56 -18.02
N THR A 177 15.00 17.83 -18.12
CA THR A 177 15.75 18.96 -17.54
C THR A 177 16.00 20.01 -18.62
#